data_AF-A0A2R6JHG6-F1
#
_entry.id   AF-A0A2R6JHG6-F1
#
_cell.length_a   1.000
_cell.length_b   1.000
_cell.length_c   1.000
_cell.angle_alpha   90.00
_cell.angle_beta   90.00
_cell.angle_gamma   90.00
#
_symmetry.space_group_name_H-M   'P 1'
#
loop_
_entity.id
_entity.type
_entity.pdbx_description
1 polymer ?
#
loop_
_entity_poly.entity_id
_entity_poly.type
_entity_poly.pdbx_seq_one_letter_code
_entity_poly.pdbx_strand_id
1 'polypeptide(L)'
;MRPTTSDLFRVFGDPRGEGWLFVRVDDPGAGDGGSPAGDDPGETRTRTGPDDEPGSGAGVPRDPFEPVAVPMEGHGEADPAVAALRPGYLVEATLEWDDRRPTVRDLTVRKRTLLEFVDGASTVFQAAAKAWAEARTAGEAMNSRVTRSTDGDPNGVLYVFADGPGAGDLFEEFRSARRPLEPLIARVNEAHDDTDDAGPDVPGLAPDGSIRVPTPGDDGAGVEGDGSPTGEREDGGSDDDADVPAAEDGDEHGPDREVFVVRPADEPFVIVYIVLRKGGVLADAMRDTYARPRPEEPIG
;
A
#
# COMPACT_ATOMS: atom_id res chain seq x y z
N MET A 1 -12.70 -34.67 -1.43
CA MET A 1 -12.77 -33.20 -1.42
C MET A 1 -11.35 -32.73 -1.62
N ARG A 2 -11.09 -31.87 -2.62
CA ARG A 2 -9.74 -31.33 -2.82
C ARG A 2 -9.48 -30.27 -1.73
N PRO A 3 -8.25 -30.17 -1.19
CA PRO A 3 -7.95 -29.15 -0.21
C PRO A 3 -8.11 -27.76 -0.81
N THR A 4 -8.66 -26.82 -0.05
CA THR A 4 -8.82 -25.42 -0.46
C THR A 4 -8.13 -24.48 0.51
N THR A 5 -7.63 -23.35 0.01
CA THR A 5 -7.08 -22.26 0.82
C THR A 5 -7.73 -20.97 0.37
N SER A 6 -8.30 -20.21 1.30
CA SER A 6 -8.81 -18.86 1.05
C SER A 6 -7.92 -17.87 1.75
N ASP A 7 -7.43 -16.87 1.02
CA ASP A 7 -6.51 -15.88 1.55
C ASP A 7 -6.53 -14.61 0.70
N LEU A 8 -5.81 -13.59 1.16
CA LEU A 8 -5.56 -12.36 0.43
C LEU A 8 -4.24 -12.44 -0.33
N PHE A 9 -4.26 -12.15 -1.62
CA PHE A 9 -3.11 -12.29 -2.50
C PHE A 9 -2.84 -11.01 -3.28
N ARG A 10 -1.57 -10.61 -3.32
CA ARG A 10 -1.05 -9.67 -4.30
C ARG A 10 -0.71 -10.40 -5.59
N VAL A 11 -1.24 -9.92 -6.70
CA VAL A 11 -1.02 -10.50 -8.02
C VAL A 11 0.25 -9.93 -8.66
N PHE A 12 1.11 -10.79 -9.17
CA PHE A 12 2.25 -10.44 -10.03
C PHE A 12 2.13 -11.18 -11.35
N GLY A 13 2.66 -10.61 -12.44
CA GLY A 13 2.78 -11.34 -13.70
C GLY A 13 3.90 -12.38 -13.61
N ASP A 14 3.66 -13.61 -14.07
CA ASP A 14 4.76 -14.58 -14.19
C ASP A 14 5.76 -14.07 -15.25
N PRO A 15 7.06 -13.89 -14.91
CA PRO A 15 8.07 -13.48 -15.88
C PRO A 15 8.19 -14.42 -17.09
N ARG A 16 7.73 -15.67 -16.97
CA ARG A 16 7.69 -16.66 -18.07
C ARG A 16 6.47 -16.49 -18.99
N GLY A 17 5.48 -15.68 -18.60
CA GLY A 17 4.24 -15.49 -19.34
C GLY A 17 3.27 -16.67 -19.27
N GLU A 18 3.41 -17.55 -18.27
CA GLU A 18 2.59 -18.76 -18.10
C GLU A 18 1.31 -18.52 -17.27
N GLY A 19 1.15 -17.34 -16.68
CA GLY A 19 0.10 -17.08 -15.70
C GLY A 19 0.41 -15.93 -14.76
N TRP A 20 -0.16 -16.04 -13.57
CA TRP A 20 0.01 -15.12 -12.46
C TRP A 20 0.82 -15.77 -11.35
N LEU A 21 1.46 -14.93 -10.54
CA LEU A 21 2.04 -15.31 -9.26
C LEU A 21 1.20 -14.65 -8.17
N PHE A 22 0.56 -15.44 -7.32
CA PHE A 22 -0.20 -14.97 -6.18
C PHE A 22 0.71 -15.04 -4.96
N VAL A 23 1.00 -13.89 -4.36
CA VAL A 23 1.78 -13.79 -3.12
C VAL A 23 0.83 -13.43 -2.01
N ARG A 24 0.79 -14.24 -0.95
CA ARG A 24 -0.10 -13.97 0.18
C ARG A 24 0.34 -12.66 0.86
N VAL A 25 -0.65 -11.87 1.25
CA VAL A 25 -0.47 -10.68 2.06
C VAL A 25 -0.90 -11.04 3.47
N ASP A 26 -0.02 -10.83 4.45
CA ASP A 26 -0.43 -10.91 5.86
C ASP A 26 -1.49 -9.82 6.10
N ASP A 27 -2.70 -10.25 6.45
CA ASP A 27 -3.77 -9.36 6.86
C ASP A 27 -3.41 -8.81 8.25
N PRO A 28 -3.11 -7.50 8.39
CA PRO A 28 -2.74 -6.93 9.69
C PRO A 28 -3.92 -6.92 10.68
N GLY A 29 -5.17 -7.05 10.20
CA GLY A 29 -6.39 -7.16 10.98
C GLY A 29 -6.69 -8.57 11.50
N ALA A 30 -6.03 -9.61 10.98
CA ALA A 30 -6.08 -10.98 11.48
C ALA A 30 -5.23 -11.08 12.77
N GLY A 31 -5.80 -10.55 13.86
CA GLY A 31 -5.17 -10.46 15.17
C GLY A 31 -4.38 -11.72 15.58
N ASP A 32 -3.23 -11.43 16.17
CA ASP A 32 -2.32 -12.35 16.88
C ASP A 32 -3.10 -13.44 17.65
N GLY A 33 -3.16 -14.61 17.03
CA GLY A 33 -3.44 -15.88 17.68
C GLY A 33 -2.19 -16.75 17.76
N GLY A 34 -0.99 -16.16 17.78
CA GLY A 34 0.22 -16.97 17.68
C GLY A 34 1.53 -16.23 17.52
N SER A 35 1.83 -15.25 18.36
CA SER A 35 3.23 -14.94 18.68
C SER A 35 3.97 -16.23 19.10
N PRO A 36 5.06 -16.65 18.43
CA PRO A 36 5.91 -17.75 18.89
C PRO A 36 6.85 -17.22 19.98
N ALA A 37 6.31 -17.03 21.19
CA ALA A 37 7.10 -16.72 22.37
C ALA A 37 7.14 -17.90 23.33
N GLY A 38 8.34 -18.43 23.55
CA GLY A 38 8.70 -19.13 24.78
C GLY A 38 8.65 -20.66 24.71
N ASP A 39 9.82 -21.26 24.61
CA ASP A 39 10.14 -22.56 25.20
C ASP A 39 9.65 -22.61 26.67
N ASP A 40 8.57 -23.35 26.95
CA ASP A 40 8.28 -23.87 28.29
C ASP A 40 7.63 -25.27 28.16
N PRO A 41 8.33 -26.36 28.55
CA PRO A 41 7.84 -27.71 28.39
C PRO A 41 7.03 -28.16 29.60
N GLY A 42 5.71 -28.05 29.50
CA GLY A 42 4.83 -28.84 30.36
C GLY A 42 3.45 -28.23 30.58
N GLU A 43 2.45 -28.73 29.86
CA GLU A 43 1.20 -29.20 30.46
C GLU A 43 0.28 -29.76 29.37
N THR A 44 -0.06 -31.03 29.51
CA THR A 44 -1.04 -31.74 28.70
C THR A 44 -2.44 -31.16 28.94
N ARG A 45 -2.97 -30.43 27.95
CA ARG A 45 -4.41 -30.18 27.84
C ARG A 45 -4.99 -30.90 26.64
N THR A 46 -5.78 -31.92 26.93
CA THR A 46 -6.66 -32.64 26.01
C THR A 46 -7.67 -31.67 25.40
N ARG A 47 -7.59 -31.42 24.08
CA ARG A 47 -8.62 -30.71 23.32
C ARG A 47 -9.39 -31.73 22.48
N THR A 48 -10.66 -31.88 22.80
CA THR A 48 -11.66 -32.56 21.98
C THR A 48 -12.34 -31.52 21.10
N GLY A 49 -12.29 -31.71 19.79
CA GLY A 49 -13.02 -30.97 18.75
C GLY A 49 -12.57 -31.52 17.37
N PRO A 50 -13.47 -32.08 16.54
CA PRO A 50 -13.08 -32.90 15.39
C PRO A 50 -12.80 -32.06 14.13
N ASP A 51 -11.78 -32.48 13.40
CA ASP A 51 -11.52 -32.21 11.98
C ASP A 51 -11.25 -30.77 11.54
N ASP A 52 -10.14 -30.20 12.02
CA ASP A 52 -9.29 -29.31 11.21
C ASP A 52 -7.84 -29.54 11.66
N GLU A 53 -7.36 -30.76 11.43
CA GLU A 53 -5.92 -30.94 11.29
C GLU A 53 -5.54 -30.24 9.97
N PRO A 54 -4.62 -29.26 9.96
CA PRO A 54 -3.93 -28.90 8.74
C PRO A 54 -3.11 -30.13 8.36
N GLY A 55 -3.76 -31.05 7.65
CA GLY A 55 -3.10 -32.12 6.94
C GLY A 55 -1.94 -31.47 6.22
N SER A 56 -0.77 -32.07 6.35
CA SER A 56 0.45 -31.67 5.64
C SER A 56 0.15 -31.73 4.13
N GLY A 57 -0.48 -30.67 3.62
CA GLY A 57 -1.02 -30.57 2.29
C GLY A 57 0.16 -30.28 1.39
N ALA A 58 0.47 -31.21 0.50
CA ALA A 58 1.65 -31.19 -0.37
C ALA A 58 1.69 -30.03 -1.40
N GLY A 59 0.92 -28.95 -1.19
CA GLY A 59 0.84 -27.79 -2.07
C GLY A 59 0.68 -26.43 -1.37
N VAL A 60 0.33 -26.37 -0.08
CA VAL A 60 0.13 -25.06 0.60
C VAL A 60 1.50 -24.43 0.90
N PRO A 61 1.77 -23.19 0.45
CA PRO A 61 3.00 -22.48 0.77
C PRO A 61 3.13 -22.32 2.28
N ARG A 62 4.32 -22.59 2.81
CA ARG A 62 4.59 -22.43 4.24
C ARG A 62 5.09 -21.04 4.59
N ASP A 63 5.75 -20.39 3.63
CA ASP A 63 6.21 -19.02 3.74
C ASP A 63 5.11 -18.10 3.18
N PRO A 64 4.65 -17.07 3.93
CA PRO A 64 3.63 -16.14 3.44
C PRO A 64 4.05 -15.42 2.14
N PHE A 65 5.34 -15.27 1.88
CA PHE A 65 5.83 -14.60 0.69
C PHE A 65 6.23 -15.57 -0.43
N GLU A 66 5.99 -16.88 -0.28
CA GLU A 66 6.24 -17.84 -1.35
C GLU A 66 5.18 -17.69 -2.46
N PRO A 67 5.59 -17.33 -3.70
CA PRO A 67 4.65 -17.09 -4.79
C PRO A 67 4.01 -18.39 -5.28
N VAL A 68 2.68 -18.37 -5.40
CA VAL A 68 1.88 -19.46 -5.97
C VAL A 68 1.67 -19.20 -7.46
N ALA A 69 2.15 -20.10 -8.31
CA ALA A 69 1.93 -20.01 -9.75
C ALA A 69 0.50 -20.45 -10.11
N VAL A 70 -0.32 -19.48 -10.53
CA VAL A 70 -1.70 -19.67 -10.96
C VAL A 70 -1.75 -19.57 -12.50
N PRO A 71 -2.20 -20.61 -13.21
CA PRO A 71 -2.37 -20.56 -14.66
C PRO A 71 -3.28 -19.41 -15.14
N MET A 72 -3.23 -19.05 -16.43
CA MET A 72 -4.20 -18.09 -17.00
C MET A 72 -5.58 -18.69 -17.23
N GLU A 73 -5.66 -20.01 -17.38
CA GLU A 73 -6.84 -20.74 -17.84
C GLU A 73 -7.01 -22.04 -17.04
N GLY A 74 -8.21 -22.61 -17.09
CA GLY A 74 -8.53 -23.87 -16.43
C GLY A 74 -9.20 -23.69 -15.07
N HIS A 75 -9.77 -22.51 -14.83
CA HIS A 75 -10.50 -22.15 -13.62
C HIS A 75 -12.03 -22.25 -13.80
N GLY A 76 -12.48 -22.59 -15.01
CA GLY A 76 -13.91 -22.76 -15.30
C GLY A 76 -14.62 -21.41 -15.24
N GLU A 77 -15.54 -21.25 -14.29
CA GLU A 77 -16.33 -20.02 -14.17
C GLU A 77 -15.48 -18.80 -13.76
N ALA A 78 -14.33 -19.02 -13.12
CA ALA A 78 -13.42 -17.96 -12.71
C ALA A 78 -12.44 -17.51 -13.82
N ASP A 79 -12.38 -18.18 -14.98
CA ASP A 79 -11.45 -17.85 -16.07
C ASP A 79 -11.56 -16.37 -16.54
N PRO A 80 -12.76 -15.78 -16.73
CA PRO A 80 -12.86 -14.36 -17.11
C PRO A 80 -12.30 -13.41 -16.05
N ALA A 81 -12.48 -13.73 -14.76
CA ALA A 81 -11.98 -12.91 -13.65
C ALA A 81 -10.46 -12.99 -13.57
N VAL A 82 -9.88 -14.19 -13.71
CA VAL A 82 -8.44 -14.42 -13.74
C VAL A 82 -7.79 -13.74 -14.96
N ALA A 83 -8.44 -13.78 -16.13
CA ALA A 83 -7.95 -13.11 -17.33
C ALA A 83 -7.98 -11.58 -17.23
N ALA A 84 -8.88 -11.02 -16.41
CA ALA A 84 -8.99 -9.58 -16.18
C ALA A 84 -7.94 -9.03 -15.20
N LEU A 85 -7.21 -9.88 -14.48
CA LEU A 85 -6.22 -9.45 -13.50
C LEU A 85 -5.11 -8.59 -14.14
N ARG A 86 -4.50 -7.77 -13.28
CA ARG A 86 -3.32 -6.96 -13.59
C ARG A 86 -2.30 -7.11 -12.46
N PRO A 87 -1.00 -6.98 -12.77
CA PRO A 87 0.02 -6.90 -11.72
C PRO A 87 -0.31 -5.80 -10.72
N GLY A 88 -0.28 -6.14 -9.44
CA GLY A 88 -0.54 -5.28 -8.29
C GLY A 88 -1.91 -5.43 -7.64
N TYR A 89 -2.85 -6.09 -8.31
CA TYR A 89 -4.19 -6.26 -7.74
C TYR A 89 -4.09 -7.03 -6.45
N LEU A 90 -4.82 -6.55 -5.45
CA LEU A 90 -5.07 -7.30 -4.23
C LEU A 90 -6.37 -8.05 -4.43
N VAL A 91 -6.31 -9.37 -4.34
CA VAL A 91 -7.46 -10.24 -4.56
C VAL A 91 -7.66 -11.11 -3.35
N GLU A 92 -8.90 -11.25 -2.92
CA GLU A 92 -9.28 -12.37 -2.07
C GLU A 92 -9.61 -13.53 -3.00
N ALA A 93 -8.94 -14.67 -2.80
CA ALA A 93 -9.13 -15.82 -3.68
C ALA A 93 -9.22 -17.12 -2.88
N THR A 94 -10.11 -18.00 -3.30
CA THR A 94 -10.15 -19.40 -2.87
C THR A 94 -9.45 -20.25 -3.91
N LEU A 95 -8.33 -20.86 -3.52
CA LEU A 95 -7.54 -21.78 -4.34
C LEU A 95 -7.90 -23.22 -4.00
N GLU A 96 -8.18 -24.03 -5.02
CA GLU A 96 -8.39 -25.48 -4.91
C GLU A 96 -7.14 -26.21 -5.40
N TRP A 97 -6.60 -27.09 -4.56
CA TRP A 97 -5.30 -27.70 -4.75
C TRP A 97 -5.40 -29.14 -5.28
N ASP A 98 -4.79 -29.35 -6.45
CA ASP A 98 -4.61 -30.66 -7.06
C ASP A 98 -3.17 -31.16 -6.94
N ASP A 99 -2.24 -30.21 -7.12
CA ASP A 99 -0.79 -30.36 -7.12
C ASP A 99 -0.20 -28.97 -6.82
N ARG A 100 1.04 -28.66 -7.22
CA ARG A 100 1.67 -27.34 -6.98
C ARG A 100 1.07 -26.15 -7.76
N ARG A 101 0.13 -26.39 -8.67
CA ARG A 101 -0.57 -25.34 -9.42
C ARG A 101 -2.07 -25.45 -9.11
N PRO A 102 -2.60 -24.58 -8.24
CA PRO A 102 -4.01 -24.65 -7.88
C PRO A 102 -4.91 -24.07 -8.98
N THR A 103 -6.19 -24.41 -8.92
CA THR A 103 -7.24 -23.75 -9.68
C THR A 103 -7.96 -22.73 -8.81
N VAL A 104 -8.22 -21.54 -9.35
CA VAL A 104 -9.03 -20.51 -8.69
C VAL A 104 -10.49 -20.96 -8.69
N ARG A 105 -11.09 -21.05 -7.49
CA ARG A 105 -12.50 -21.39 -7.29
C ARG A 105 -13.36 -20.15 -7.14
N ASP A 106 -12.88 -19.18 -6.37
CA ASP A 106 -13.51 -17.88 -6.16
C ASP A 106 -12.43 -16.79 -6.21
N LEU A 107 -12.79 -15.62 -6.74
CA LEU A 107 -11.88 -14.48 -6.85
C LEU A 107 -12.65 -13.17 -6.78
N THR A 108 -12.27 -12.32 -5.83
CA THR A 108 -12.78 -10.96 -5.67
C THR A 108 -11.62 -9.98 -5.63
N VAL A 109 -11.64 -8.97 -6.51
CA VAL A 109 -10.64 -7.89 -6.48
C VAL A 109 -10.99 -6.93 -5.35
N ARG A 110 -10.09 -6.82 -4.36
CA ARG A 110 -10.20 -5.92 -3.21
C ARG A 110 -9.56 -4.55 -3.48
N LYS A 111 -8.39 -4.54 -4.15
CA LYS A 111 -7.70 -3.30 -4.55
C LYS A 111 -7.16 -3.40 -5.96
N ARG A 112 -7.21 -2.30 -6.70
CA ARG A 112 -6.68 -2.20 -8.07
C ARG A 112 -5.39 -1.40 -8.13
N THR A 113 -4.53 -1.58 -7.13
CA THR A 113 -3.15 -1.08 -7.18
C THR A 113 -2.43 -1.66 -8.39
N LEU A 114 -1.67 -0.84 -9.12
CA LEU A 114 -0.93 -1.31 -10.30
C LEU A 114 0.56 -1.40 -9.99
N LEU A 115 1.19 -2.51 -10.39
CA LEU A 115 2.65 -2.68 -10.37
C LEU A 115 3.20 -2.58 -11.79
N GLU A 116 4.15 -1.68 -11.99
CA GLU A 116 4.84 -1.48 -13.26
C GLU A 116 6.34 -1.75 -13.09
N PHE A 117 6.88 -2.66 -13.90
CA PHE A 117 8.31 -2.99 -13.91
C PHE A 117 8.96 -2.37 -15.14
N VAL A 118 9.93 -1.48 -14.92
CA VAL A 118 10.65 -0.75 -15.96
C VAL A 118 12.12 -1.12 -15.91
N ASP A 119 12.55 -1.89 -16.90
CA ASP A 119 13.93 -2.33 -17.03
C ASP A 119 14.71 -1.44 -18.01
N GLY A 120 15.96 -1.14 -17.69
CA GLY A 120 16.86 -0.37 -18.54
C GLY A 120 16.39 1.07 -18.75
N ALA A 121 15.83 1.71 -17.72
CA ALA A 121 15.36 3.09 -17.83
C ALA A 121 16.53 4.03 -18.15
N SER A 122 16.41 4.78 -19.25
CA SER A 122 17.41 5.77 -19.67
C SER A 122 17.40 7.04 -18.82
N THR A 123 16.30 7.26 -18.10
CA THR A 123 16.08 8.46 -17.30
C THR A 123 15.70 8.06 -15.89
N VAL A 124 16.16 8.82 -14.91
CA VAL A 124 15.83 8.63 -13.51
C VAL A 124 15.30 9.94 -12.94
N PHE A 125 14.27 9.88 -12.10
CA PHE A 125 13.77 11.05 -11.40
C PHE A 125 14.86 11.63 -10.48
N GLN A 126 14.95 12.96 -10.45
CA GLN A 126 15.94 13.66 -9.62
C GLN A 126 15.86 13.27 -8.14
N ALA A 127 14.66 13.01 -7.62
CA ALA A 127 14.45 12.55 -6.25
C ALA A 127 15.18 11.23 -5.97
N ALA A 128 15.17 10.29 -6.93
CA ALA A 128 15.84 9.00 -6.81
C ALA A 128 17.36 9.14 -6.89
N ALA A 129 17.85 9.90 -7.87
CA ALA A 129 19.28 10.16 -8.01
C ALA A 129 19.86 10.83 -6.76
N LYS A 130 19.11 11.76 -6.16
CA LYS A 130 19.49 12.42 -4.91
C LYS A 130 19.49 11.44 -3.73
N ALA A 131 18.41 10.68 -3.54
CA ALA A 131 18.33 9.68 -2.47
C ALA A 131 19.47 8.66 -2.54
N TRP A 132 19.85 8.24 -3.75
CA TRP A 132 20.97 7.33 -3.96
C TRP A 132 22.33 7.97 -3.67
N ALA A 133 22.55 9.21 -4.11
CA ALA A 133 23.78 9.95 -3.80
C ALA A 133 23.97 10.12 -2.28
N GLU A 134 22.88 10.38 -1.55
CA GLU A 134 22.85 10.44 -0.09
C GLU A 134 23.18 9.08 0.53
N ALA A 135 22.55 8.00 0.06
CA ALA A 135 22.82 6.63 0.53
C ALA A 135 24.31 6.27 0.37
N ARG A 136 24.88 6.52 -0.81
CA ARG A 136 26.30 6.25 -1.09
C ARG A 136 27.23 7.09 -0.23
N THR A 137 26.87 8.34 0.06
CA THR A 137 27.66 9.21 0.93
C THR A 137 27.64 8.70 2.37
N ALA A 138 26.50 8.18 2.84
CA ALA A 138 26.36 7.58 4.16
C ALA A 138 26.93 6.16 4.27
N GLY A 139 27.22 5.50 3.15
CA GLY A 139 27.61 4.09 3.11
C GLY A 139 26.44 3.13 3.37
N GLU A 140 25.20 3.59 3.14
CA GLU A 140 23.98 2.81 3.34
C GLU A 140 23.57 2.08 2.06
N ALA A 141 23.02 0.87 2.23
CA ALA A 141 22.58 0.02 1.12
C ALA A 141 21.17 0.39 0.59
N MET A 142 20.44 1.24 1.32
CA MET A 142 19.15 1.76 0.87
C MET A 142 18.95 3.18 1.39
N ASN A 143 18.05 3.93 0.76
CA ASN A 143 17.53 5.17 1.29
C ASN A 143 16.07 5.35 0.84
N SER A 144 15.29 6.14 1.58
CA SER A 144 13.88 6.40 1.27
C SER A 144 13.55 7.88 1.39
N ARG A 145 12.55 8.34 0.64
CA ARG A 145 12.14 9.74 0.62
C ARG A 145 10.68 9.90 0.24
N VAL A 146 9.96 10.74 0.99
CA VAL A 146 8.63 11.24 0.60
C VAL A 146 8.79 12.33 -0.46
N THR A 147 8.06 12.21 -1.56
CA THR A 147 7.95 13.23 -2.59
C THR A 147 6.67 14.05 -2.39
N ARG A 148 6.72 15.30 -2.86
CA ARG A 148 5.63 16.27 -2.68
C ARG A 148 5.22 16.89 -4.01
N SER A 149 3.97 17.32 -4.09
CA SER A 149 3.43 18.10 -5.21
C SER A 149 3.99 19.52 -5.21
N THR A 150 3.59 20.31 -6.21
CA THR A 150 3.87 21.75 -6.27
C THR A 150 3.28 22.53 -5.09
N ASP A 151 2.19 22.03 -4.53
CA ASP A 151 1.46 22.63 -3.41
C ASP A 151 2.02 22.19 -2.05
N GLY A 152 2.97 21.24 -2.07
CA GLY A 152 3.65 20.73 -0.88
C GLY A 152 3.03 19.45 -0.30
N ASP A 153 1.91 18.98 -0.85
CA ASP A 153 1.24 17.76 -0.39
C ASP A 153 2.04 16.51 -0.73
N PRO A 154 2.14 15.51 0.17
CA PRO A 154 2.71 14.22 -0.15
C PRO A 154 2.02 13.60 -1.37
N ASN A 155 2.80 13.16 -2.36
CA ASN A 155 2.25 12.54 -3.57
C ASN A 155 2.85 11.14 -3.86
N GLY A 156 3.92 10.77 -3.16
CA GLY A 156 4.57 9.49 -3.34
C GLY A 156 5.67 9.23 -2.31
N VAL A 157 6.10 7.98 -2.23
CA VAL A 157 7.25 7.54 -1.44
C VAL A 157 8.18 6.76 -2.34
N LEU A 158 9.45 7.14 -2.31
CA LEU A 158 10.49 6.57 -3.15
C LEU A 158 11.52 5.85 -2.27
N TYR A 159 11.86 4.63 -2.67
CA TYR A 159 12.95 3.84 -2.11
C TYR A 159 14.00 3.61 -3.19
N VAL A 160 15.28 3.68 -2.80
CA VAL A 160 16.41 3.24 -3.61
C VAL A 160 17.15 2.14 -2.88
N PHE A 161 17.49 1.08 -3.60
CA PHE A 161 18.24 -0.07 -3.08
C PHE A 161 19.48 -0.26 -3.93
N ALA A 162 20.64 -0.38 -3.28
CA ALA A 162 21.88 -0.75 -3.95
C ALA A 162 21.70 -2.08 -4.69
N ASP A 163 22.01 -2.10 -5.98
CA ASP A 163 21.88 -3.28 -6.85
C ASP A 163 23.23 -3.51 -7.53
N GLY A 164 23.79 -4.71 -7.39
CA GLY A 164 25.18 -4.94 -7.80
C GLY A 164 25.82 -6.20 -7.23
N PRO A 165 27.12 -6.43 -7.51
CA PRO A 165 27.82 -7.67 -7.17
C PRO A 165 27.79 -7.92 -5.66
N GLY A 166 27.06 -8.97 -5.26
CA GLY A 166 26.85 -9.37 -3.86
C GLY A 166 25.43 -9.14 -3.33
N ALA A 167 24.61 -8.31 -3.98
CA ALA A 167 23.24 -7.99 -3.57
C ALA A 167 22.15 -8.82 -4.28
N GLY A 168 22.50 -9.54 -5.36
CA GLY A 168 21.53 -10.22 -6.23
C GLY A 168 21.12 -9.33 -7.41
N ASP A 169 20.15 -9.79 -8.20
CA ASP A 169 19.44 -8.95 -9.19
C ASP A 169 18.13 -8.52 -8.52
N LEU A 170 18.17 -7.40 -7.80
CA LEU A 170 17.03 -6.95 -6.99
C LEU A 170 15.79 -6.68 -7.83
N PHE A 171 15.99 -6.18 -9.05
CA PHE A 171 14.91 -5.91 -9.97
C PHE A 171 14.16 -7.21 -10.32
N GLU A 172 14.90 -8.26 -10.69
CA GLU A 172 14.31 -9.56 -10.98
C GLU A 172 13.71 -10.24 -9.74
N GLU A 173 14.28 -10.01 -8.55
CA GLU A 173 13.70 -10.49 -7.29
C GLU A 173 12.32 -9.87 -7.02
N PHE A 174 12.17 -8.55 -7.20
CA PHE A 174 10.88 -7.88 -7.08
C PHE A 174 9.91 -8.30 -8.20
N ARG A 175 10.40 -8.40 -9.45
CA ARG A 175 9.60 -8.78 -10.61
C ARG A 175 9.03 -10.18 -10.50
N SER A 176 9.82 -11.11 -9.97
CA SER A 176 9.42 -12.50 -9.75
C SER A 176 8.72 -12.72 -8.40
N ALA A 177 8.46 -11.64 -7.66
CA ALA A 177 7.83 -11.65 -6.34
C ALA A 177 8.59 -12.45 -5.27
N ARG A 178 9.85 -12.83 -5.52
CA ARG A 178 10.73 -13.48 -4.54
C ARG A 178 11.11 -12.54 -3.41
N ARG A 179 11.11 -11.23 -3.69
CA ARG A 179 11.19 -10.18 -2.69
C ARG A 179 9.85 -9.46 -2.63
N PRO A 180 9.16 -9.46 -1.48
CA PRO A 180 7.84 -8.86 -1.38
C PRO A 180 7.92 -7.34 -1.41
N LEU A 181 6.96 -6.72 -2.11
CA LEU A 181 6.73 -5.26 -2.07
C LEU A 181 5.81 -4.84 -0.92
N GLU A 182 5.05 -5.80 -0.36
CA GLU A 182 4.03 -5.55 0.66
C GLU A 182 4.55 -4.80 1.89
N PRO A 183 5.73 -5.13 2.47
CA PRO A 183 6.24 -4.38 3.61
C PRO A 183 6.47 -2.89 3.33
N LEU A 184 6.79 -2.53 2.08
CA LEU A 184 6.97 -1.12 1.68
C LEU A 184 5.62 -0.42 1.51
N ILE A 185 4.62 -1.13 0.98
CA ILE A 185 3.26 -0.61 0.79
C ILE A 185 2.56 -0.43 2.14
N ALA A 186 2.62 -1.43 3.01
CA ALA A 186 2.06 -1.38 4.36
C ALA A 186 2.62 -0.18 5.15
N ARG A 187 3.94 0.02 5.11
CA ARG A 187 4.59 1.17 5.76
C ARG A 187 4.09 2.53 5.25
N VAL A 188 3.73 2.61 3.97
CA VAL A 188 3.16 3.83 3.38
C VAL A 188 1.69 4.01 3.78
N ASN A 189 0.94 2.93 3.97
CA ASN A 189 -0.42 2.97 4.49
C ASN A 189 -0.45 3.48 5.94
N GLU A 190 0.38 2.90 6.82
CA GLU A 190 0.48 3.32 8.22
C GLU A 190 0.79 4.82 8.36
N ALA A 191 1.70 5.34 7.53
CA ALA A 191 2.05 6.76 7.53
C ALA A 191 0.93 7.68 7.00
N HIS A 192 -0.01 7.16 6.22
CA HIS A 192 -1.15 7.91 5.70
C HIS A 192 -2.26 8.00 6.76
N ASP A 193 -2.56 6.90 7.44
CA ASP A 193 -3.62 6.82 8.45
C ASP A 193 -3.36 7.77 9.64
N ASP A 194 -2.09 7.94 10.02
CA ASP A 194 -1.68 8.92 11.05
C ASP A 194 -1.98 10.39 10.68
N THR A 195 -2.17 10.69 9.39
CA THR A 195 -2.42 12.07 8.92
C THR A 195 -3.91 12.38 8.78
N ASP A 196 -4.77 11.36 8.63
CA ASP A 196 -6.23 11.56 8.52
C ASP A 196 -6.90 11.79 9.89
N ASP A 197 -6.28 11.38 11.02
CA ASP A 197 -6.81 11.62 12.38
C ASP A 197 -6.20 12.86 13.08
N ALA A 198 -5.15 13.46 12.52
CA ALA A 198 -4.55 14.68 13.05
C ALA A 198 -4.52 15.77 11.96
N GLY A 199 -5.63 16.52 11.86
CA GLY A 199 -5.54 17.88 11.32
C GLY A 199 -4.33 18.57 11.96
N PRO A 200 -3.44 19.23 11.19
CA PRO A 200 -2.13 19.61 11.71
C PRO A 200 -2.31 20.53 12.91
N ASP A 201 -1.95 20.03 14.09
CA ASP A 201 -1.89 20.81 15.32
C ASP A 201 -0.68 21.74 15.20
N VAL A 202 -0.88 22.86 14.50
CA VAL A 202 0.08 23.97 14.42
C VAL A 202 -0.11 24.83 15.67
N PRO A 203 0.82 24.82 16.65
CA PRO A 203 0.66 25.60 17.85
C PRO A 203 0.69 27.10 17.51
N GLY A 204 -0.47 27.76 17.58
CA GLY A 204 -0.59 29.22 17.46
C GLY A 204 -1.32 29.77 16.23
N LEU A 205 -2.00 28.95 15.41
CA LEU A 205 -2.81 29.44 14.28
C LEU A 205 -4.31 29.53 14.65
N ALA A 206 -4.93 30.69 14.45
CA ALA A 206 -6.38 30.84 14.63
C ALA A 206 -7.16 30.17 13.48
N PRO A 207 -8.41 29.69 13.71
CA PRO A 207 -9.20 28.93 12.73
C PRO A 207 -9.57 29.72 11.46
N ASP A 208 -9.30 31.02 11.41
CA ASP A 208 -9.51 31.88 10.24
C ASP A 208 -8.21 32.15 9.43
N GLY A 209 -7.10 31.49 9.78
CA GLY A 209 -5.83 31.64 9.07
C GLY A 209 -5.09 32.96 9.33
N SER A 210 -5.50 33.73 10.34
CA SER A 210 -4.83 34.98 10.70
C SER A 210 -3.64 34.75 11.64
N ILE A 211 -2.46 35.26 11.26
CA ILE A 211 -1.27 35.31 12.14
C ILE A 211 -1.39 36.55 13.03
N ARG A 212 -1.58 36.37 14.34
CA ARG A 212 -1.45 37.48 15.31
C ARG A 212 0.01 37.90 15.40
N VAL A 213 0.32 39.07 14.87
CA VAL A 213 1.58 39.78 15.15
C VAL A 213 1.43 40.46 16.52
N PRO A 214 2.23 40.10 17.55
CA PRO A 214 2.21 40.85 18.80
C PRO A 214 2.93 42.19 18.62
N THR A 215 2.20 43.30 18.74
CA THR A 215 2.79 44.64 18.87
C THR A 215 3.32 44.83 20.30
N PRO A 216 4.57 45.30 20.48
CA PRO A 216 5.11 45.59 21.80
C PRO A 216 4.65 46.97 22.27
N GLY A 217 4.01 47.01 23.45
CA GLY A 217 3.70 48.23 24.19
C GLY A 217 2.25 48.68 24.06
N ASP A 218 1.39 48.19 24.94
CA ASP A 218 0.25 48.97 25.42
C ASP A 218 0.00 48.60 26.89
N ASP A 219 0.61 49.41 27.76
CA ASP A 219 0.30 49.49 29.17
C ASP A 219 -1.00 50.28 29.35
N GLY A 220 -2.01 49.66 29.97
CA GLY A 220 -2.91 50.39 30.86
C GLY A 220 -4.40 50.43 30.51
N ALA A 221 -5.16 50.18 31.58
CA ALA A 221 -6.46 50.75 31.94
C ALA A 221 -7.70 50.40 31.09
N GLY A 222 -8.67 49.79 31.78
CA GLY A 222 -9.93 49.33 31.21
C GLY A 222 -10.99 50.38 31.00
N VAL A 223 -12.14 49.92 30.52
CA VAL A 223 -13.44 50.59 30.65
C VAL A 223 -14.53 49.52 30.71
N GLU A 224 -15.39 49.65 31.72
CA GLU A 224 -16.64 48.94 31.89
C GLU A 224 -17.64 49.30 30.78
N GLY A 225 -18.52 48.37 30.41
CA GLY A 225 -19.53 48.60 29.38
C GLY A 225 -20.64 47.54 29.45
N ASP A 226 -21.61 47.82 30.31
CA ASP A 226 -22.94 47.23 30.41
C ASP A 226 -23.66 47.12 29.04
N GLY A 227 -24.39 46.02 28.85
CA GLY A 227 -25.35 45.88 27.76
C GLY A 227 -25.94 44.48 27.63
N SER A 228 -26.84 44.10 28.54
CA SER A 228 -27.86 43.09 28.20
C SER A 228 -28.79 43.67 27.12
N PRO A 229 -29.26 42.85 26.17
CA PRO A 229 -30.67 42.52 26.23
C PRO A 229 -30.98 41.04 25.92
N THR A 230 -32.05 40.63 26.59
CA THR A 230 -32.87 39.43 26.39
C THR A 230 -33.61 39.43 25.05
N GLY A 231 -33.80 38.23 24.51
CA GLY A 231 -34.74 37.92 23.41
C GLY A 231 -34.00 37.58 22.11
N GLU A 232 -34.29 36.54 21.33
CA GLU A 232 -35.37 35.56 21.30
C GLU A 232 -34.77 34.29 20.69
N ARG A 233 -35.25 33.13 21.12
CA ARG A 233 -34.89 31.84 20.52
C ARG A 233 -35.69 31.71 19.24
N GLU A 234 -35.02 31.80 18.10
CA GLU A 234 -35.56 31.35 16.83
C GLU A 234 -34.94 29.99 16.51
N ASP A 235 -35.73 28.96 16.80
CA ASP A 235 -35.65 27.65 16.15
C ASP A 235 -35.73 27.88 14.63
N GLY A 236 -34.60 27.73 13.96
CA GLY A 236 -34.49 27.79 12.51
C GLY A 236 -33.59 26.66 12.06
N GLY A 237 -34.21 25.53 11.73
CA GLY A 237 -33.54 24.37 11.16
C GLY A 237 -32.82 24.70 9.86
N SER A 238 -31.58 24.21 9.78
CA SER A 238 -30.88 23.79 8.58
C SER A 238 -29.97 22.69 9.14
N ASP A 239 -30.32 21.40 9.11
CA ASP A 239 -30.53 20.59 7.91
C ASP A 239 -29.55 20.95 6.78
N ASP A 240 -28.30 21.22 7.18
CA ASP A 240 -27.10 21.09 6.35
C ASP A 240 -26.15 20.14 7.09
N ASP A 241 -26.66 18.95 7.42
CA ASP A 241 -25.88 17.73 7.20
C ASP A 241 -25.63 17.66 5.68
N ALA A 242 -24.73 18.53 5.22
CA ALA A 242 -24.08 18.35 3.95
C ALA A 242 -23.42 16.99 4.05
N ASP A 243 -24.09 16.01 3.44
CA ASP A 243 -23.62 14.73 2.93
C ASP A 243 -22.10 14.73 2.83
N VAL A 244 -21.44 14.57 3.99
CA VAL A 244 -20.08 14.09 4.06
C VAL A 244 -20.31 12.65 3.68
N PRO A 245 -19.96 12.22 2.45
CA PRO A 245 -20.08 10.81 2.12
C PRO A 245 -19.35 10.11 3.25
N ALA A 246 -20.07 9.25 3.97
CA ALA A 246 -19.50 8.39 4.98
C ALA A 246 -18.18 7.91 4.40
N ALA A 247 -17.07 8.27 5.05
CA ALA A 247 -15.73 7.85 4.62
C ALA A 247 -15.87 6.39 4.25
N GLU A 248 -15.73 6.09 2.94
CA GLU A 248 -15.94 4.74 2.43
C GLU A 248 -15.16 3.82 3.35
N ASP A 249 -15.85 2.87 3.99
CA ASP A 249 -15.38 2.03 5.09
C ASP A 249 -13.86 1.95 5.07
N GLY A 250 -13.20 2.73 5.94
CA GLY A 250 -11.77 3.03 5.86
C GLY A 250 -11.00 1.79 5.47
N ASP A 251 -10.62 1.71 4.20
CA ASP A 251 -10.09 0.47 3.67
C ASP A 251 -8.79 0.19 4.41
N GLU A 252 -8.73 -0.87 5.22
CA GLU A 252 -7.54 -1.25 5.99
C GLU A 252 -6.28 -1.40 5.11
N HIS A 253 -6.49 -1.56 3.79
CA HIS A 253 -5.46 -1.73 2.78
C HIS A 253 -5.08 -0.42 2.06
N GLY A 254 -5.67 0.72 2.47
CA GLY A 254 -5.49 2.05 1.93
C GLY A 254 -6.07 2.27 0.52
N PRO A 255 -5.89 3.48 -0.07
CA PRO A 255 -6.34 3.80 -1.42
C PRO A 255 -5.64 2.98 -2.52
N ASP A 256 -6.25 2.96 -3.71
CA ASP A 256 -5.61 2.43 -4.92
C ASP A 256 -4.36 3.23 -5.30
N ARG A 257 -3.26 2.53 -5.56
CA ARG A 257 -1.95 3.13 -5.82
C ARG A 257 -1.36 2.69 -7.15
N GLU A 258 -0.29 3.35 -7.55
CA GLU A 258 0.58 2.85 -8.62
C GLU A 258 2.00 2.73 -8.09
N VAL A 259 2.61 1.57 -8.24
CA VAL A 259 3.99 1.31 -7.82
C VAL A 259 4.82 1.02 -9.05
N PHE A 260 5.93 1.74 -9.16
CA PHE A 260 6.88 1.56 -10.25
C PHE A 260 8.18 1.02 -9.69
N VAL A 261 8.58 -0.16 -10.15
CA VAL A 261 9.89 -0.74 -9.88
C VAL A 261 10.76 -0.48 -11.10
N VAL A 262 11.82 0.30 -10.93
CA VAL A 262 12.63 0.81 -12.05
C VAL A 262 14.08 0.41 -11.85
N ARG A 263 14.66 -0.27 -12.84
CA ARG A 263 16.10 -0.49 -12.98
C ARG A 263 16.65 0.49 -14.02
N PRO A 264 17.45 1.49 -13.61
CA PRO A 264 18.13 2.36 -14.56
C PRO A 264 19.19 1.57 -15.36
N ALA A 265 19.42 1.96 -16.62
CA ALA A 265 20.34 1.24 -17.50
C ALA A 265 21.81 1.28 -17.04
N ASP A 266 22.23 2.42 -16.49
CA ASP A 266 23.64 2.73 -16.21
C ASP A 266 23.95 2.96 -14.73
N GLU A 267 23.01 2.62 -13.83
CA GLU A 267 23.17 2.88 -12.39
C GLU A 267 23.06 1.59 -11.56
N PRO A 268 23.87 1.45 -10.49
CA PRO A 268 23.90 0.25 -9.65
C PRO A 268 22.86 0.33 -8.51
N PHE A 269 21.61 0.64 -8.85
CA PHE A 269 20.51 0.65 -7.88
C PHE A 269 19.16 0.40 -8.54
N VAL A 270 18.21 -0.12 -7.76
CA VAL A 270 16.80 -0.27 -8.13
C VAL A 270 15.96 0.73 -7.36
N ILE A 271 14.95 1.27 -8.04
CA ILE A 271 14.00 2.22 -7.48
C ILE A 271 12.67 1.50 -7.26
N VAL A 272 12.05 1.67 -6.09
CA VAL A 272 10.64 1.37 -5.87
C VAL A 272 9.93 2.67 -5.54
N TYR A 273 9.04 3.12 -6.43
CA TYR A 273 8.31 4.36 -6.27
C TYR A 273 6.82 4.08 -6.12
N ILE A 274 6.30 4.27 -4.91
CA ILE A 274 4.89 4.15 -4.55
C ILE A 274 4.22 5.52 -4.74
N VAL A 275 3.35 5.63 -5.73
CA VAL A 275 2.55 6.84 -6.01
C VAL A 275 1.23 6.73 -5.23
N LEU A 276 0.94 7.74 -4.40
CA LEU A 276 -0.17 7.68 -3.45
C LEU A 276 -1.55 7.78 -4.10
N ARG A 277 -1.63 8.43 -5.27
CA ARG A 277 -2.88 8.56 -6.04
C ARG A 277 -2.73 7.90 -7.40
N LYS A 278 -3.42 6.78 -7.60
CA LYS A 278 -3.58 6.16 -8.91
C LYS A 278 -4.23 7.14 -9.89
N GLY A 279 -3.76 7.19 -11.13
CA GLY A 279 -4.23 8.14 -12.14
C GLY A 279 -4.00 9.62 -11.81
N GLY A 280 -3.25 9.93 -10.74
CA GLY A 280 -2.91 11.30 -10.39
C GLY A 280 -1.78 11.86 -11.25
N VAL A 281 -1.50 13.17 -11.10
CA VAL A 281 -0.46 13.88 -11.88
C VAL A 281 0.91 13.20 -11.79
N LEU A 282 1.30 12.69 -10.62
CA LEU A 282 2.57 11.97 -10.48
C LEU A 282 2.55 10.62 -11.20
N ALA A 283 1.44 9.89 -11.15
CA ALA A 283 1.30 8.61 -11.85
C ALA A 283 1.39 8.81 -13.37
N ASP A 284 0.70 9.81 -13.90
CA ASP A 284 0.79 10.21 -15.31
C ASP A 284 2.22 10.60 -15.69
N ALA A 285 2.89 11.41 -14.88
CA ALA A 285 4.28 11.80 -15.13
C ALA A 285 5.23 10.59 -15.14
N MET A 286 5.05 9.63 -14.25
CA MET A 286 5.82 8.37 -14.23
C MET A 286 5.57 7.56 -15.50
N ARG A 287 4.31 7.41 -15.91
CA ARG A 287 3.93 6.68 -17.13
C ARG A 287 4.49 7.33 -18.39
N ASP A 288 4.38 8.64 -18.51
CA ASP A 288 4.94 9.39 -19.64
C ASP A 288 6.48 9.26 -19.66
N THR A 289 7.14 9.35 -18.50
CA THR A 289 8.60 9.25 -18.38
C THR A 289 9.12 7.87 -18.81
N TYR A 290 8.39 6.80 -18.48
CA TYR A 290 8.80 5.42 -18.74
C TYR A 290 8.04 4.76 -19.89
N ALA A 291 7.33 5.57 -20.70
CA ALA A 291 6.51 5.13 -21.82
C ALA A 291 5.61 3.93 -21.48
N ARG A 292 4.94 3.99 -20.31
CA ARG A 292 3.94 3.01 -19.89
C ARG A 292 2.55 3.47 -20.36
N PRO A 293 1.69 2.55 -20.85
CA PRO A 293 0.32 2.92 -21.21
C PRO A 293 -0.44 3.40 -19.98
N ARG A 294 -1.38 4.35 -20.13
CA ARG A 294 -2.31 4.69 -19.04
C ARG A 294 -3.27 3.51 -18.81
N PRO A 295 -3.66 3.21 -17.56
CA PRO A 295 -4.65 2.19 -17.32
C PRO A 295 -5.99 2.60 -17.95
N GLU A 296 -6.65 1.64 -18.59
CA GLU A 296 -7.98 1.85 -19.19
C GLU A 296 -9.10 1.81 -18.13
N GLU A 297 -8.77 1.36 -16.92
CA GLU A 297 -9.72 1.23 -15.81
C GLU A 297 -9.96 2.56 -15.10
N PRO A 298 -11.18 2.78 -14.56
CA PRO A 298 -11.51 4.04 -13.90
C PRO A 298 -10.55 4.34 -12.76
N ILE A 299 -10.17 5.61 -12.69
CA ILE A 299 -9.43 6.21 -11.60
C ILE A 299 -10.41 6.21 -10.42
N GLY A 300 -10.10 5.43 -9.39
CA GLY A 300 -10.89 5.37 -8.17
C GLY A 300 -11.06 6.74 -7.53
#